data_AF-A0A8T4NGI1-F1
#
_entry.id   AF-A0A8T4NGI1-F1
#
_cell.length_a   1.000
_cell.length_b   1.000
_cell.length_c   1.000
_cell.angle_alpha   90.00
_cell.angle_beta   90.00
_cell.angle_gamma   90.00
#
_symmetry.space_group_name_H-M   'P 1'
#
loop_
_entity.id
_entity.type
_entity.pdbx_description
1 polymer ?
#
loop_
_entity_poly.entity_id
_entity_poly.type
_entity_poly.pdbx_seq_one_letter_code
_entity_poly.pdbx_strand_id
1 'polypeptide(L)'
;MYEIPQQLAYKEKIVFGLTFPQLTYAFLFFPIVFSLLFKLKASLEVRIFLAMFPAILASGFMFFDLSTHLKNWYTWFKLRELKDPEKIKQALGIGDIREVFVEDDKKK
;
A
#
# COMPACT_ATOMS: atom_id res chain seq x y z
N MET A 1 -31.20 4.88 11.52
CA MET A 1 -29.95 5.62 11.23
C MET A 1 -28.97 4.61 10.67
N TYR A 2 -28.48 4.81 9.46
CA TYR A 2 -27.38 4.00 8.91
C TYR A 2 -26.07 4.66 9.35
N GLU A 3 -25.34 4.03 10.26
CA GLU A 3 -24.03 4.51 10.69
C GLU A 3 -22.99 4.09 9.65
N ILE A 4 -22.34 5.07 9.04
CA ILE A 4 -21.23 4.80 8.13
C ILE A 4 -20.13 4.10 8.95
N PRO A 5 -19.63 2.92 8.55
CA PRO A 5 -18.59 2.24 9.29
C PRO A 5 -17.37 3.17 9.45
N GLN A 6 -16.97 3.43 10.69
CA GLN A 6 -15.91 4.40 11.04
C GLN A 6 -14.60 4.19 10.27
N GLN A 7 -14.34 2.95 9.84
CA GLN A 7 -13.18 2.54 9.03
C GLN A 7 -13.11 3.27 7.68
N LEU A 8 -14.25 3.65 7.11
CA LEU A 8 -14.38 4.43 5.87
C LEU A 8 -14.35 5.94 6.11
N ALA A 9 -14.73 6.37 7.31
CA ALA A 9 -14.91 7.79 7.64
C ALA A 9 -13.59 8.54 7.90
N TYR A 10 -12.48 7.84 8.16
CA TYR A 10 -11.23 8.51 8.53
C TYR A 10 -9.97 7.80 8.03
N LYS A 11 -9.67 7.96 6.73
CA LYS A 11 -8.26 8.02 6.31
C LYS A 11 -7.88 9.49 6.28
N GLU A 12 -7.17 9.97 7.31
CA GLU A 12 -6.59 11.31 7.28
C GLU A 12 -5.73 11.48 6.04
N LYS A 13 -6.27 12.19 5.06
CA LYS A 13 -5.50 12.72 3.95
C LYS A 13 -4.96 14.05 4.45
N ILE A 14 -3.64 14.11 4.59
CA ILE A 14 -2.98 15.22 5.27
C ILE A 14 -2.72 16.34 4.26
N VAL A 15 -1.60 16.26 3.53
CA VAL A 15 -1.19 17.24 2.52
C VAL A 15 -1.18 16.56 1.14
N PHE A 16 -1.64 17.27 0.11
CA PHE A 16 -1.69 16.77 -1.28
C PHE A 16 -2.55 15.50 -1.50
N GLY A 17 -3.48 15.21 -0.58
CA GLY A 17 -4.33 14.02 -0.68
C GLY A 17 -3.64 12.71 -0.27
N LEU A 18 -2.43 12.78 0.30
CA LEU A 18 -1.66 11.63 0.75
C LEU A 18 -2.02 11.22 2.18
N THR A 19 -2.02 9.91 2.43
CA THR A 19 -2.17 9.33 3.78
C THR A 19 -0.85 9.41 4.56
N PHE A 20 -0.91 9.34 5.89
CA PHE A 20 0.29 9.32 6.73
C PHE A 20 1.30 8.21 6.31
N PRO A 21 0.88 6.95 6.07
CA PRO A 21 1.80 5.90 5.61
C PRO A 21 2.40 6.17 4.23
N GLN A 22 1.72 6.91 3.36
CA GLN A 22 2.31 7.33 2.08
C GLN A 22 3.38 8.39 2.31
N LEU A 23 3.15 9.33 3.23
CA LEU A 23 4.12 10.39 3.54
C LEU A 23 5.41 9.88 4.20
N THR A 24 5.37 8.76 4.93
CA THR A 24 6.58 8.17 5.52
C THR A 24 7.60 7.74 4.48
N TYR A 25 7.17 7.41 3.25
CA TYR A 25 8.09 7.15 2.16
C TYR A 25 8.89 8.39 1.77
N ALA A 26 8.33 9.60 1.88
CA ALA A 26 9.09 10.83 1.66
C ALA A 26 10.25 10.93 2.67
N PHE A 27 10.00 10.63 3.95
CA PHE A 27 11.04 10.62 4.97
C PHE A 27 12.13 9.58 4.72
N LEU A 28 11.77 8.42 4.15
CA LEU A 28 12.73 7.38 3.80
C LEU A 28 13.60 7.75 2.59
N PHE A 29 12.99 8.26 1.52
CA PHE A 29 13.69 8.51 0.26
C PHE A 29 14.36 9.89 0.19
N PHE A 30 13.88 10.89 0.93
CA PHE A 30 14.42 12.24 0.91
C PHE A 30 15.92 12.29 1.28
N PRO A 31 16.40 11.65 2.37
CA PRO A 31 17.83 11.66 2.69
C PRO A 31 18.70 11.04 1.61
N ILE A 32 18.18 10.02 0.91
CA ILE A 32 18.87 9.34 -0.19
C ILE A 32 19.01 10.29 -1.38
N VAL A 33 17.91 10.87 -1.84
CA VAL A 33 17.89 11.84 -2.94
C VAL A 33 18.78 13.04 -2.61
N PHE A 34 18.65 13.58 -1.39
CA PHE A 34 19.46 14.70 -0.91
C PHE A 34 20.95 14.37 -0.92
N SER A 35 21.33 13.19 -0.44
CA SER A 35 22.74 12.76 -0.44
C SER A 35 23.28 12.60 -1.86
N LEU A 36 22.50 12.04 -2.78
CA LEU A 36 22.91 11.87 -4.18
C LEU A 36 23.11 13.22 -4.89
N LEU A 37 22.24 14.20 -4.65
CA LEU A 37 22.34 15.52 -5.28
C LEU A 37 23.45 16.38 -4.68
N PHE A 38 23.57 16.41 -3.35
CA PHE A 38 24.38 17.41 -2.65
C PHE A 38 25.65 16.85 -2.01
N LYS A 39 25.72 15.56 -1.67
CA LYS A 39 26.89 14.96 -0.99
C LYS A 39 27.79 14.15 -1.92
N LEU A 40 27.26 13.61 -3.01
CA LEU A 40 28.04 12.81 -3.95
C LEU A 40 29.04 13.68 -4.73
N LYS A 41 30.32 13.34 -4.71
CA LYS A 41 31.36 14.01 -5.50
C LYS A 41 31.41 13.45 -6.93
N ALA A 42 30.37 13.72 -7.72
CA ALA A 42 30.29 13.38 -9.15
C ALA A 42 29.93 14.61 -9.99
N SER A 43 29.92 14.49 -11.32
CA SER A 43 29.35 15.53 -12.18
C SER A 43 27.85 15.71 -11.89
N LEU A 44 27.32 16.92 -12.13
CA LEU A 44 25.91 17.22 -11.86
C LEU A 44 24.97 16.27 -12.62
N GLU A 45 25.30 15.95 -13.87
CA GLU A 45 24.56 15.01 -14.71
C GLU A 45 24.42 13.64 -14.05
N VAL A 46 25.53 13.08 -13.55
CA VAL A 46 25.53 11.78 -12.88
C VAL A 46 24.70 11.82 -11.60
N ARG A 47 24.78 12.92 -10.83
CA ARG A 47 23.99 13.07 -9.61
C ARG A 47 22.49 13.10 -9.89
N ILE A 48 22.07 13.88 -10.89
CA ILE A 48 20.67 13.96 -11.30
C ILE A 48 20.20 12.60 -11.80
N PHE A 49 20.99 11.95 -12.68
CA PHE A 49 20.67 10.63 -13.21
C PHE A 49 20.46 9.60 -12.10
N LEU A 50 21.37 9.55 -11.11
CA LEU A 50 21.25 8.65 -9.97
C LEU A 50 20.09 9.02 -9.05
N ALA A 51 19.81 10.31 -8.83
CA ALA A 51 18.73 10.76 -7.96
C ALA A 51 17.33 10.48 -8.54
N MET A 52 17.20 10.34 -9.87
CA MET A 52 15.91 10.01 -10.51
C MET A 52 15.36 8.67 -10.04
N PHE A 53 16.20 7.63 -9.88
CA PHE A 53 15.74 6.30 -9.48
C PHE A 53 14.99 6.30 -8.13
N PRO A 54 15.58 6.75 -7.01
CA PRO A 54 14.87 6.82 -5.74
C PRO A 54 13.73 7.84 -5.76
N ALA A 55 13.82 8.93 -6.53
CA ALA A 55 12.73 9.90 -6.64
C ALA A 55 11.48 9.29 -7.30
N ILE A 56 11.64 8.58 -8.42
CA ILE A 56 10.55 7.88 -9.11
C ILE A 56 9.95 6.80 -8.20
N LEU A 57 10.79 6.03 -7.50
CA LEU A 57 10.32 5.04 -6.52
C LEU A 57 9.50 5.71 -5.41
N ALA A 58 9.99 6.80 -4.83
CA ALA A 58 9.28 7.55 -3.80
C ALA A 58 7.91 8.02 -4.30
N SER A 59 7.86 8.62 -5.49
CA SER A 59 6.61 9.05 -6.12
C SER A 59 5.66 7.86 -6.35
N GLY A 60 6.18 6.72 -6.78
CA GLY A 60 5.43 5.47 -6.92
C GLY A 60 4.74 5.07 -5.61
N PHE A 61 5.49 4.97 -4.52
CA PHE A 61 4.95 4.61 -3.21
C PHE A 61 3.98 5.65 -2.65
N MET A 62 4.27 6.93 -2.82
CA MET A 62 3.45 8.02 -2.29
C MET A 62 2.13 8.16 -3.04
N PHE A 63 2.16 8.31 -4.36
CA PHE A 63 1.00 8.72 -5.15
C PHE A 63 0.21 7.54 -5.74
N PHE A 64 0.88 6.43 -6.04
CA PHE A 64 0.25 5.27 -6.69
C PHE A 64 -0.06 4.15 -5.70
N ASP A 65 0.18 4.36 -4.40
CA ASP A 65 0.05 3.32 -3.37
C ASP A 65 0.69 1.99 -3.79
N LEU A 66 1.92 2.08 -4.30
CA LEU A 66 2.67 0.93 -4.82
C LEU A 66 2.77 -0.19 -3.79
N SER A 67 2.73 0.14 -2.50
CA SER A 67 2.71 -0.81 -1.38
C SER A 67 1.54 -1.80 -1.47
N THR A 68 0.34 -1.32 -1.78
CA THR A 68 -0.87 -2.13 -1.94
C THR A 68 -0.78 -2.95 -3.23
N HIS A 69 -0.31 -2.36 -4.32
CA HIS A 69 -0.12 -3.08 -5.58
C HIS A 69 0.89 -4.22 -5.45
N LEU A 70 2.02 -4.01 -4.78
CA LEU A 70 3.01 -5.07 -4.53
C LEU A 70 2.42 -6.19 -3.66
N LYS A 71 1.69 -5.84 -2.59
CA LYS A 71 1.03 -6.85 -1.74
C LYS A 71 0.01 -7.67 -2.52
N ASN A 72 -0.81 -7.03 -3.34
CA ASN A 72 -1.81 -7.70 -4.16
C ASN A 72 -1.16 -8.58 -5.22
N TRP A 73 -0.11 -8.09 -5.88
CA TRP A 73 0.64 -8.87 -6.86
C TRP A 73 1.34 -10.08 -6.24
N TYR A 74 1.99 -9.90 -5.10
CA TYR A 74 2.60 -11.00 -4.34
C TYR A 74 1.57 -12.02 -3.88
N THR A 75 0.41 -11.55 -3.38
CA THR A 75 -0.69 -12.41 -2.95
C THR A 75 -1.25 -13.19 -4.14
N TRP A 76 -1.50 -12.54 -5.27
CA TRP A 76 -1.90 -13.19 -6.50
C TRP A 76 -0.87 -14.23 -6.95
N PHE A 77 0.41 -13.88 -6.95
CA PHE A 77 1.49 -14.79 -7.33
C PHE A 77 1.54 -16.03 -6.42
N LYS A 78 1.36 -15.86 -5.11
CA LYS A 78 1.33 -16.95 -4.13
C LYS A 78 0.09 -17.84 -4.27
N LEU A 79 -1.06 -17.24 -4.59
CA LEU A 79 -2.35 -17.95 -4.62
C LEU A 79 -2.68 -18.55 -6.00
N ARG A 80 -2.08 -18.08 -7.10
CA ARG A 80 -2.41 -18.54 -8.46
C ARG A 80 -2.19 -20.03 -8.69
N GLU A 81 -1.34 -20.68 -7.89
CA GLU A 81 -1.05 -22.12 -7.98
C GLU A 81 -1.94 -22.96 -7.05
N LEU A 82 -2.68 -22.32 -6.13
CA LEU A 82 -3.61 -22.99 -5.25
C LEU A 82 -4.96 -23.14 -5.97
N LYS A 83 -5.25 -24.37 -6.41
CA LYS A 83 -6.58 -24.72 -6.98
C LYS A 83 -7.65 -24.99 -5.92
N ASP A 84 -7.23 -25.14 -4.66
CA ASP A 84 -8.08 -25.60 -3.56
C ASP A 84 -8.50 -24.42 -2.67
N PRO A 85 -9.81 -24.07 -2.62
CA PRO A 85 -10.32 -22.92 -1.88
C PRO A 85 -10.04 -22.98 -0.37
N GLU A 86 -9.95 -24.17 0.23
CA GLU A 86 -9.63 -24.32 1.66
C GLU A 86 -8.16 -23.98 1.94
N LYS A 87 -7.24 -24.34 1.03
CA LYS A 87 -5.83 -23.94 1.13
C LYS A 87 -5.63 -22.44 0.91
N ILE A 88 -6.46 -21.82 0.08
CA ILE A 88 -6.46 -20.36 -0.14
C ILE A 88 -6.90 -19.62 1.14
N LYS A 89 -7.99 -20.05 1.80
CA LYS A 89 -8.44 -19.48 3.07
C LYS A 89 -7.37 -19.57 4.15
N GLN A 90 -6.74 -20.74 4.27
CA GLN A 90 -5.69 -20.98 5.26
C GLN A 90 -4.42 -20.16 4.96
N ALA A 91 -4.01 -20.05 3.68
CA ALA A 91 -2.83 -19.29 3.26
C ALA A 91 -3.00 -17.76 3.40
N LEU A 92 -4.24 -17.27 3.39
CA LEU A 92 -4.60 -15.87 3.60
C LEU A 92 -4.77 -15.52 5.09
N GLY A 93 -4.75 -16.50 6.00
CA GLY A 93 -4.97 -16.27 7.42
C GLY A 93 -6.36 -15.68 7.72
N ILE A 94 -7.32 -15.88 6.82
CA ILE A 94 -8.72 -15.52 7.03
C ILE A 94 -9.27 -16.60 7.97
N GLY A 95 -9.05 -16.42 9.27
CA GLY A 95 -9.78 -17.17 10.29
C GLY A 95 -11.26 -16.96 10.07
N ASP A 96 -12.03 -18.04 10.23
CA ASP A 96 -13.47 -18.15 9.95
C ASP A 96 -14.18 -16.81 10.11
N ILE A 97 -14.53 -16.21 8.97
CA ILE A 97 -15.48 -15.11 8.95
C ILE A 97 -16.78 -15.74 9.42
N ARG A 98 -17.04 -15.66 10.73
CA ARG A 98 -18.33 -16.06 11.29
C ARG A 98 -19.39 -15.38 10.45
N GLU A 99 -20.26 -16.21 9.88
CA GLU A 99 -21.44 -15.86 9.12
C GLU A 99 -22.24 -14.81 9.89
N VAL A 100 -21.98 -13.54 9.61
CA VAL A 100 -22.90 -12.45 9.86
C VAL A 100 -23.47 -12.17 8.48
N PHE A 101 -24.80 -12.09 8.36
CA PHE A 101 -25.59 -12.19 7.11
C PHE A 101 -25.76 -13.67 6.71
N VAL A 102 -26.84 -14.38 7.09
CA VAL A 102 -28.25 -14.10 6.79
C VAL A 102 -29.14 -14.70 7.87
N GLU A 103 -29.75 -13.86 8.70
CA GLU A 103 -31.00 -14.21 9.39
C GLU A 103 -32.01 -13.11 9.05
N ASP A 104 -32.35 -13.06 7.77
CA ASP A 104 -33.59 -12.45 7.31
C ASP A 104 -34.54 -13.60 6.96
N ASP A 105 -35.03 -14.29 8.00
CA ASP A 105 -36.15 -15.21 7.85
C ASP A 105 -37.19 -14.96 8.95
N LYS A 106 -38.28 -14.33 8.51
CA LYS A 106 -39.66 -14.64 8.89
C LYS A 106 -39.96 -14.83 10.38
N LYS A 107 -40.54 -13.81 10.99
CA LYS A 107 -41.70 -13.93 11.91
C LYS A 107 -42.61 -12.72 11.65
N LYS A 108 -43.70 -12.83 10.89
CA LYS A 108 -44.99 -13.46 11.22
C LYS A 108 -45.62 -12.87 12.48
#